data_AF-A0A950CDJ3-F1
#
_entry.id   AF-A0A950CDJ3-F1
#
_cell.length_a   1.000
_cell.length_b   1.000
_cell.length_c   1.000
_cell.angle_alpha   90.00
_cell.angle_beta   90.00
_cell.angle_gamma   90.00
#
_symmetry.space_group_name_H-M   'P 1'
#
loop_
_entity.id
_entity.type
_entity.pdbx_description
1 polymer ?
#
loop_
_entity_poly.entity_id
_entity_poly.type
_entity_poly.pdbx_seq_one_letter_code
_entity_poly.pdbx_strand_id
1 'polypeptide(L)' 'ALLEIPYGKTMSYGQLAARLGAPESARAVGTANGANPVAIIVPCHRVIGADGTLVGYGGGLRRKQLLLDLEIGRVSLELS' A
#
# COMPACT_ATOMS: atom_id res chain seq x y z
N ALA A 1 -12.58 -1.89 -0.35
CA ALA A 1 -11.65 -0.79 -0.67
C ALA A 1 -10.21 -1.26 -0.98
N LEU A 2 -9.45 -1.85 -0.04
CA LEU A 2 -8.05 -2.28 -0.34
C LEU A 2 -7.98 -3.35 -1.45
N LEU A 3 -8.86 -4.36 -1.41
CA LEU A 3 -8.92 -5.42 -2.42
C LEU A 3 -9.28 -4.93 -3.82
N GLU A 4 -9.78 -3.69 -3.95
CA GLU A 4 -10.12 -3.09 -5.24
C GLU A 4 -8.92 -2.36 -5.87
N ILE A 5 -7.78 -2.24 -5.17
CA ILE A 5 -6.57 -1.63 -5.73
C ILE A 5 -5.87 -2.66 -6.61
N PRO A 6 -5.80 -2.47 -7.95
CA PRO A 6 -5.23 -3.46 -8.86
C PRO A 6 -3.74 -3.69 -8.63
N TYR A 7 -3.25 -4.85 -9.09
CA TYR A 7 -1.82 -5.16 -9.12
C TYR A 7 -1.05 -4.11 -9.93
N GLY A 8 0.09 -3.65 -9.41
CA GLY A 8 0.93 -2.63 -10.03
C GLY A 8 0.35 -1.21 -9.97
N LYS A 9 -0.74 -1.00 -9.21
CA LYS A 9 -1.34 0.32 -8.99
C LYS A 9 -1.25 0.70 -7.52
N THR A 10 -1.18 2.00 -7.26
CA THR A 10 -1.16 2.56 -5.93
C THR A 10 -2.32 3.53 -5.72
N MET A 11 -2.64 3.78 -4.46
CA MET A 11 -3.64 4.76 -4.04
C MET A 11 -3.10 5.54 -2.85
N SER A 12 -3.42 6.83 -2.74
CA SER A 12 -3.03 7.61 -1.56
C SER A 12 -3.96 7.33 -0.37
N TYR A 13 -3.49 7.55 0.85
CA TYR A 13 -4.34 7.45 2.05
C TYR A 13 -5.56 8.38 1.97
N GLY A 14 -5.42 9.58 1.40
CA GLY A 14 -6.52 10.52 1.20
C GLY A 14 -7.53 10.04 0.15
N GLN A 15 -7.07 9.47 -0.96
CA GLN A 15 -7.94 8.87 -1.98
C GLN A 15 -8.73 7.69 -1.41
N LEU A 16 -8.08 6.85 -0.61
CA LEU A 16 -8.73 5.73 0.07
C LEU A 16 -9.76 6.22 1.08
N ALA A 17 -9.43 7.25 1.86
CA ALA A 17 -10.35 7.86 2.83
C ALA A 17 -11.59 8.47 2.14
N ALA A 18 -11.39 9.18 1.02
CA ALA A 18 -12.49 9.70 0.21
C ALA A 18 -13.37 8.58 -0.37
N ARG A 19 -12.78 7.50 -0.87
CA ARG A 19 -13.51 6.31 -1.37
C ARG A 19 -14.34 5.62 -0.28
N LEU A 20 -13.90 5.72 0.97
CA LEU A 20 -14.61 5.21 2.15
C LEU A 20 -15.67 6.19 2.70
N GLY A 21 -15.88 7.34 2.06
CA GLY A 21 -16.84 8.37 2.51
C GLY A 21 -16.35 9.20 3.70
N ALA A 22 -15.06 9.15 4.01
CA ALA A 22 -14.46 9.86 5.15
C ALA A 22 -13.18 10.63 4.72
N PRO A 23 -13.29 11.64 3.83
CA PRO A 23 -12.14 12.31 3.20
C PRO A 23 -11.11 12.88 4.20
N GLU A 24 -11.56 13.36 5.36
CA GLU A 24 -10.72 13.93 6.43
C GLU A 24 -10.02 12.85 7.29
N SER A 25 -10.27 11.56 7.04
CA SER A 25 -9.81 10.46 7.90
C SER A 25 -8.55 9.75 7.38
N ALA A 26 -7.73 10.41 6.56
CA ALA A 26 -6.52 9.81 5.96
C ALA A 26 -5.58 9.19 7.01
N ARG A 27 -5.40 9.84 8.17
CA ARG A 27 -4.55 9.33 9.26
C ARG A 27 -5.12 8.05 9.88
N ALA A 28 -6.43 8.00 10.14
CA ALA A 28 -7.10 6.82 10.69
C ALA A 28 -7.06 5.65 9.71
N VAL A 29 -7.28 5.92 8.42
CA VAL A 29 -7.11 4.95 7.34
C VAL A 29 -5.67 4.42 7.30
N GLY A 30 -4.67 5.29 7.50
CA GLY A 30 -3.27 4.88 7.60
C GLY A 30 -3.00 3.91 8.74
N THR A 31 -3.54 4.19 9.93
CA THR A 31 -3.45 3.28 11.09
C THR A 31 -4.13 1.94 10.80
N ALA A 32 -5.35 1.96 10.26
CA ALA A 32 -6.08 0.73 9.92
C ALA A 32 -5.36 -0.09 8.84
N ASN A 33 -4.81 0.56 7.82
CA ASN A 33 -4.02 -0.07 6.77
C ASN A 33 -2.75 -0.74 7.33
N GLY A 34 -2.09 -0.09 8.28
CA GLY A 34 -0.90 -0.62 8.96
C GLY A 34 -1.19 -1.84 9.85
N ALA A 35 -2.41 -1.93 10.38
CA ALA A 35 -2.87 -3.01 11.25
C ALA A 35 -3.39 -4.26 10.50
N ASN A 36 -3.24 -4.30 9.16
CA ASN A 36 -3.71 -5.44 8.36
C ASN A 36 -3.01 -6.75 8.75
N PRO A 37 -3.74 -7.78 9.25
CA PRO A 37 -3.16 -9.05 9.66
C PRO A 37 -2.84 -10.00 8.48
N VAL A 38 -3.38 -9.73 7.29
CA VAL A 38 -3.23 -10.57 6.09
C VAL A 38 -2.51 -9.79 4.99
N ALA A 39 -1.22 -9.54 5.19
CA ALA A 39 -0.38 -8.82 4.21
C ALA A 39 -0.34 -9.54 2.85
N ILE A 40 0.00 -8.81 1.79
CA ILE A 40 0.07 -9.26 0.39
C ILE A 40 -1.31 -9.55 -0.21
N ILE A 41 -2.10 -10.46 0.37
CA ILE A 41 -3.45 -10.81 -0.12
C ILE A 41 -4.39 -9.62 0.03
N VAL A 42 -4.44 -9.02 1.23
CA VAL A 42 -5.01 -7.68 1.40
C VAL A 42 -3.87 -6.70 1.11
N PRO A 43 -3.92 -5.95 -0.02
CA PRO A 43 -2.75 -5.28 -0.57
C PRO A 43 -2.48 -3.94 0.12
N CYS A 44 -2.26 -3.95 1.43
CA CYS A 44 -2.00 -2.75 2.23
C CYS A 44 -0.66 -2.06 1.87
N HIS A 45 0.24 -2.76 1.16
CA HIS A 45 1.45 -2.18 0.57
C HIS A 45 1.18 -1.24 -0.60
N ARG A 46 0.00 -1.32 -1.25
CA ARG A 46 -0.39 -0.46 -2.38
C ARG A 46 -0.92 0.92 -1.96
N VAL A 47 -1.05 1.20 -0.65
CA VAL A 47 -1.46 2.52 -0.15
C VAL A 47 -0.25 3.33 0.29
N ILE A 48 -0.07 4.54 -0.25
CA ILE A 48 1.12 5.37 -0.03
C ILE A 48 0.76 6.84 0.27
N GLY A 49 1.77 7.66 0.63
CA GLY A 49 1.61 9.11 0.71
C GLY A 49 1.25 9.72 -0.64
N ALA A 50 0.54 10.85 -0.65
CA ALA A 50 0.16 11.53 -1.89
C ALA A 50 1.37 12.05 -2.70
N ASP A 51 2.50 12.25 -2.01
CA ASP A 51 3.82 12.62 -2.51
C ASP A 51 4.67 11.41 -2.93
N GLY A 52 4.15 10.19 -2.82
CA GLY A 52 4.88 8.95 -3.07
C GLY A 52 5.61 8.40 -1.85
N THR A 53 5.57 9.07 -0.70
CA THR A 53 6.30 8.61 0.50
C THR A 53 5.74 7.30 1.02
N LEU A 54 6.63 6.34 1.30
CA LEU A 54 6.27 5.09 1.96
C LEU A 54 6.23 5.29 3.47
N VAL A 55 5.04 5.12 4.05
CA VAL A 55 4.84 5.09 5.50
C VAL A 55 4.12 3.80 5.88
N GLY A 56 4.22 3.42 7.16
CA GLY A 56 3.37 2.42 7.81
C GLY A 56 3.19 1.09 7.06
N TYR A 57 3.93 0.06 7.47
CA TYR A 57 3.73 -1.30 6.97
C TYR A 57 4.10 -2.31 8.05
N GLY A 58 3.19 -3.23 8.38
CA GLY A 58 3.44 -4.25 9.41
C GLY A 58 4.67 -5.12 9.13
N GLY A 59 5.02 -5.33 7.86
CA GLY A 59 6.23 -6.03 7.44
C GLY A 59 7.48 -5.12 7.29
N GLY A 60 7.42 -3.84 7.66
CA GLY A 60 8.52 -2.88 7.48
C GLY A 60 8.66 -2.31 6.05
N LEU A 61 9.14 -1.06 5.95
CA LEU A 61 9.15 -0.30 4.68
C LEU A 61 9.94 -0.97 3.56
N ARG A 62 11.04 -1.67 3.87
CA ARG A 62 11.82 -2.42 2.88
C ARG A 62 10.98 -3.46 2.14
N ARG A 63 10.11 -4.19 2.86
CA ARG A 63 9.23 -5.19 2.24
C ARG A 63 8.14 -4.53 1.41
N LYS A 64 7.59 -3.40 1.87
CA LYS A 64 6.62 -2.61 1.10
C LYS A 64 7.21 -2.14 -0.23
N GLN A 65 8.43 -1.60 -0.21
CA GLN A 65 9.14 -1.18 -1.41
C GLN A 65 9.39 -2.36 -2.36
N LEU A 66 9.93 -3.48 -1.84
CA LEU A 66 10.18 -4.69 -2.64
C LEU A 66 8.92 -5.20 -3.34
N LEU A 67 7.78 -5.25 -2.64
CA LEU A 67 6.51 -5.67 -3.23
C LEU A 67 6.08 -4.69 -4.32
N LEU A 68 6.15 -3.38 -4.09
CA LEU A 68 5.82 -2.39 -5.11
C LEU A 68 6.71 -2.54 -6.35
N ASP A 69 8.01 -2.71 -6.18
CA ASP A 69 8.96 -2.92 -7.27
C ASP A 69 8.70 -4.23 -8.03
N LEU A 70 8.36 -5.30 -7.30
CA LEU A 70 7.96 -6.58 -7.89
C LEU A 70 6.74 -6.39 -8.80
N GLU A 71 5.73 -5.67 -8.34
CA GLU A 71 4.48 -5.47 -9.08
C GLU A 71 4.64 -4.66 -10.38
N ILE A 72 5.70 -3.86 -10.48
CA ILE A 72 6.00 -3.06 -11.68
C ILE A 72 7.21 -3.60 -12.46
N GLY A 73 7.69 -4.80 -12.13
CA GLY A 73 8.78 -5.45 -12.86
C GLY A 73 10.16 -4.82 -12.66
N ARG A 74 10.39 -4.14 -11.54
CA ARG A 74 11.69 -3.53 -11.17
C ARG A 74 12.61 -4.43 -10.36
N VAL A 75 12.17 -5.65 -10.04
CA VAL A 75 13.01 -6.64 -9.36
C VAL A 75 13.77 -7.47 -10.40
N SER A 76 15.10 -7.36 -10.38
CA SER A 76 15.97 -8.30 -11.08
C SER A 76 16.02 -9.61 -10.28
N LEU A 77 15.36 -10.65 -10.79
CA LEU A 77 15.57 -12.00 -10.30
C LEU A 77 16.73 -12.59 -11.08
N GLU A 78 17.90 -12.70 -10.45
CA GLU A 78 18.97 -13.53 -11.00
C GLU A 78 18.49 -14.99 -10.94
N LEU A 79 18.20 -15.56 -12.10
CA LEU A 79 17.94 -16.99 -12.23
C LEU A 79 19.31 -17.69 -12.19
N SER A 80 19.68 -18.22 -11.03
CA SER A 80 20.85 -19.09 -10.84
C SER A 80 20.57 -20.52 -11.30
#